data_AF-A0A645FW77-F1
#
_entry.id   AF-A0A645FW77-F1
#
_cell.length_a   1.000
_cell.length_b   1.000
_cell.length_c   1.000
_cell.angle_alpha   90.00
_cell.angle_beta   90.00
_cell.angle_gamma   90.00
#
_symmetry.space_group_name_H-M   'P 1'
#
loop_
_entity.id
_entity.type
_entity.pdbx_description
1 polymer ?
#
loop_
_entity_poly.entity_id
_entity_poly.type
_entity_poly.pdbx_seq_one_letter_code
_entity_poly.pdbx_strand_id
1 'polypeptide(L)'
;MKFLGRSSKRVRFIVLGAVILMTGATAAFFAYNLVTHHREMAVFQSAADAETAGDEFKTSGDTAGAEADFTKAEKLYLQCLRRDINNEAAVTGLARVLAKQGRWREASHMWSRAMTLNPFKQEYRDEFVNSLLHCANYSALISYLESLPQGEQNEPQNIELKIFAEACSGQLLKTQELMVPLSSVRQPMWGLGWAAAEMLLDGTPHAPFTPDLMVRASSDYLRP
;
A
#
# COMPACT_ATOMS: atom_id res chain seq x y z
N MET A 1 52.27 -47.20 -32.38
CA MET A 1 51.18 -46.57 -31.60
C MET A 1 51.09 -45.07 -31.93
N LYS A 2 50.30 -44.70 -32.94
CA LYS A 2 50.09 -43.28 -33.35
C LYS A 2 48.64 -43.09 -33.82
N PHE A 3 47.65 -43.25 -32.95
CA PHE A 3 46.24 -43.06 -33.34
C PHE A 3 45.31 -42.41 -32.29
N LEU A 4 45.83 -41.73 -31.26
CA LEU A 4 44.98 -41.00 -30.30
C LEU A 4 45.02 -39.45 -30.37
N GLY A 5 45.82 -38.84 -31.25
CA GLY A 5 46.01 -37.37 -31.25
C GLY A 5 45.03 -36.53 -32.08
N ARG A 6 44.25 -37.12 -32.99
CA ARG A 6 43.46 -36.37 -34.00
C ARG A 6 41.99 -36.15 -33.63
N SER A 7 41.41 -37.03 -32.81
CA SER A 7 40.02 -36.94 -32.33
C SER A 7 39.81 -35.80 -31.32
N SER A 8 40.78 -35.61 -30.40
CA SER A 8 40.71 -34.60 -29.34
C SER A 8 40.54 -33.16 -29.85
N LYS A 9 41.20 -32.78 -30.96
CA LYS A 9 41.09 -31.42 -31.51
C LYS A 9 39.70 -31.13 -32.10
N ARG A 10 39.10 -32.08 -32.83
CA ARG A 10 37.74 -31.91 -33.38
C ARG A 10 36.70 -31.81 -32.27
N VAL A 11 36.81 -32.66 -31.25
CA VAL A 11 35.92 -32.61 -30.08
C VAL A 11 36.07 -31.26 -29.35
N ARG A 12 37.30 -30.74 -29.18
CA ARG A 12 37.52 -29.41 -28.59
C ARG A 12 36.89 -28.27 -29.40
N PHE A 13 36.95 -28.31 -30.74
CA PHE A 13 36.29 -27.29 -31.57
C PHE A 13 34.76 -27.36 -31.49
N ILE A 14 34.19 -28.57 -31.42
CA ILE A 14 32.75 -28.76 -31.24
C ILE A 14 32.31 -28.22 -29.88
N VAL A 15 33.05 -28.55 -28.81
CA VAL A 15 32.76 -28.05 -27.45
C VAL A 15 32.92 -26.53 -27.38
N LEU A 16 33.98 -25.96 -27.97
CA LEU A 16 34.18 -24.50 -28.00
C LEU A 16 33.06 -23.79 -28.78
N GLY A 17 32.64 -24.34 -29.93
CA GLY A 17 31.50 -23.82 -30.69
C GLY A 17 30.19 -23.89 -29.92
N ALA A 18 29.94 -24.98 -29.18
CA ALA A 18 28.77 -25.11 -28.32
C ALA A 18 28.79 -24.11 -27.15
N VAL A 19 29.95 -23.85 -26.55
CA VAL A 19 30.11 -22.83 -25.50
C VAL A 19 29.85 -21.43 -26.04
N ILE A 20 30.38 -21.08 -27.21
CA ILE A 20 30.15 -19.77 -27.85
C ILE A 20 28.67 -19.58 -28.21
N LEU A 21 27.99 -20.62 -28.69
CA LEU A 21 26.56 -20.56 -28.97
C LEU A 21 25.74 -20.40 -27.69
N MET A 22 26.10 -21.12 -26.61
CA MET A 22 25.46 -20.97 -25.31
C MET A 22 25.64 -19.56 -24.74
N THR A 23 26.86 -19.00 -24.78
CA THR A 23 27.11 -17.63 -24.28
C THR A 23 26.48 -16.56 -25.17
N GLY A 24 26.44 -16.78 -26.48
CA GLY A 24 25.71 -15.89 -27.41
C GLY A 24 24.21 -15.91 -27.14
N ALA A 25 23.61 -17.08 -26.91
CA ALA A 25 22.20 -17.22 -26.59
C ALA A 25 21.84 -16.59 -25.23
N THR A 26 22.68 -16.76 -24.21
CA THR A 26 22.45 -16.12 -22.90
C THR A 26 22.61 -14.60 -22.98
N ALA A 27 23.58 -14.08 -23.74
CA ALA A 27 23.74 -12.64 -23.95
C ALA A 27 22.55 -12.03 -24.71
N ALA A 28 22.05 -12.70 -25.75
CA ALA A 28 20.88 -12.26 -26.49
C ALA A 28 19.61 -12.28 -25.63
N PHE A 29 19.42 -13.32 -24.82
CA PHE A 29 18.32 -13.41 -23.85
C PHE A 29 18.39 -12.29 -22.81
N PHE A 30 19.59 -12.02 -22.27
CA PHE A 30 19.80 -10.92 -21.34
C PHE A 30 19.50 -9.56 -21.96
N ALA A 31 19.98 -9.29 -23.19
CA ALA A 31 19.70 -8.05 -23.90
C ALA A 31 18.19 -7.86 -24.18
N TYR A 32 17.50 -8.93 -24.55
CA TYR A 32 16.05 -8.92 -24.72
C TYR A 32 15.30 -8.58 -23.43
N ASN A 33 15.68 -9.19 -22.31
CA ASN A 33 15.10 -8.87 -21.00
C ASN A 33 15.42 -7.43 -20.57
N LEU A 34 16.61 -6.92 -20.87
CA LEU A 34 16.97 -5.54 -20.54
C LEU A 34 16.09 -4.53 -21.28
N VAL A 35 15.88 -4.74 -22.58
CA VAL A 35 15.04 -3.84 -23.41
C VAL A 35 13.57 -3.91 -22.99
N THR A 36 13.07 -5.11 -22.67
CA THR A 36 11.69 -5.28 -22.21
C THR A 36 11.47 -4.62 -20.84
N HIS A 37 12.37 -4.85 -19.88
CA HIS A 37 12.32 -4.17 -18.59
C HIS A 37 12.43 -2.65 -18.69
N HIS A 38 13.30 -2.13 -19.57
CA HIS A 38 13.39 -0.67 -19.77
C HIS A 38 12.05 -0.10 -20.28
N ARG A 39 11.38 -0.78 -21.21
CA ARG A 39 10.07 -0.35 -21.71
C ARG A 39 9.02 -0.35 -20.60
N GLU A 40 9.02 -1.36 -19.74
CA GLU A 40 8.10 -1.45 -18.60
C GLU A 40 8.33 -0.32 -17.60
N MET A 41 9.59 -0.03 -17.28
CA MET A 41 9.95 1.09 -16.40
C MET A 41 9.53 2.43 -17.00
N ALA A 42 9.64 2.61 -18.32
CA ALA A 42 9.18 3.83 -18.99
C ALA A 42 7.65 4.00 -18.90
N VAL A 43 6.88 2.92 -19.07
CA VAL A 43 5.42 2.96 -18.89
C VAL A 43 5.06 3.28 -17.44
N PHE A 44 5.76 2.67 -16.48
CA PHE A 44 5.55 2.97 -15.06
C PHE A 44 5.87 4.44 -14.72
N GLN A 45 6.98 4.98 -15.22
CA GLN A 45 7.32 6.39 -15.06
C GLN A 45 6.22 7.29 -15.64
N SER A 46 5.74 6.99 -16.85
CA SER A 46 4.64 7.76 -17.44
C SER A 46 3.33 7.69 -16.63
N ALA A 47 3.11 6.59 -15.89
CA ALA A 47 1.97 6.46 -14.98
C ALA A 47 2.15 7.36 -13.75
N ALA A 48 3.36 7.37 -13.18
CA ALA A 48 3.70 8.23 -12.06
C ALA A 48 3.63 9.72 -12.44
N ASP A 49 4.11 10.10 -13.62
CA ASP A 49 4.05 11.48 -14.12
C ASP A 49 2.59 11.94 -14.31
N ALA A 50 1.72 11.05 -14.80
CA ALA A 50 0.29 11.34 -14.93
C ALA A 50 -0.38 11.48 -13.55
N GLU A 51 0.04 10.69 -12.57
CA GLU A 51 -0.45 10.83 -11.21
C GLU A 51 -0.03 12.18 -10.59
N THR A 52 1.23 12.57 -10.73
CA THR A 52 1.72 13.86 -10.20
C THR A 52 1.04 15.03 -10.89
N ALA A 53 0.84 14.96 -12.21
CA ALA A 53 0.08 15.97 -12.95
C ALA A 53 -1.36 16.09 -12.41
N GLY A 54 -2.02 14.96 -12.13
CA GLY A 54 -3.36 14.96 -11.53
C GLY A 54 -3.39 15.63 -10.15
N ASP A 55 -2.36 15.44 -9.33
CA ASP A 55 -2.22 16.11 -8.03
C ASP A 55 -2.03 17.62 -8.19
N GLU A 56 -1.20 18.04 -9.14
CA GLU A 56 -0.99 19.46 -9.47
C GLU A 56 -2.31 20.10 -9.92
N PHE A 57 -3.07 19.47 -10.82
CA PHE A 57 -4.37 20.00 -11.24
C PHE A 57 -5.36 20.08 -10.08
N LYS A 58 -5.41 19.05 -9.23
CA LYS A 58 -6.28 19.04 -8.04
C LYS A 58 -5.96 20.19 -7.08
N THR A 59 -4.67 20.48 -6.86
CA THR A 59 -4.24 21.61 -6.02
C THR A 59 -4.53 22.97 -6.66
N SER A 60 -4.49 23.06 -7.99
CA SER A 60 -4.86 24.28 -8.74
C SER A 60 -6.37 24.56 -8.78
N GLY A 61 -7.19 23.59 -8.38
CA GLY A 61 -8.66 23.65 -8.42
C GLY A 61 -9.29 23.19 -9.74
N ASP A 62 -8.48 22.77 -10.72
CA ASP A 62 -8.97 22.17 -11.95
C ASP A 62 -9.31 20.68 -11.73
N THR A 63 -10.58 20.44 -11.38
CA THR A 63 -11.10 19.10 -11.12
C THR A 63 -11.21 18.26 -12.39
N ALA A 64 -11.49 18.87 -13.54
CA ALA A 64 -11.65 18.15 -14.81
C ALA A 64 -10.30 17.69 -15.36
N GLY A 65 -9.26 18.54 -15.27
CA GLY A 65 -7.88 18.17 -15.58
C GLY A 65 -7.40 17.03 -14.70
N ALA A 66 -7.64 17.13 -13.39
CA ALA A 66 -7.23 16.10 -12.44
C ALA A 66 -7.87 14.73 -12.74
N GLU A 67 -9.18 14.68 -13.02
CA GLU A 67 -9.85 13.43 -13.38
C GLU A 67 -9.32 12.82 -14.69
N ALA A 68 -9.02 13.65 -15.69
CA ALA A 68 -8.45 13.20 -16.96
C ALA A 68 -7.06 12.55 -16.76
N ASP A 69 -6.21 13.15 -15.93
CA ASP A 69 -4.88 12.60 -15.65
C ASP A 69 -4.91 11.39 -14.72
N PHE A 70 -5.80 11.35 -13.72
CA PHE A 70 -6.00 10.15 -12.90
C PHE A 70 -6.50 8.97 -13.73
N THR A 71 -7.43 9.17 -14.66
CA THR A 71 -7.90 8.09 -15.53
C THR A 71 -6.82 7.62 -16.51
N LYS A 72 -5.92 8.51 -16.93
CA LYS A 72 -4.73 8.15 -17.71
C LYS A 72 -3.74 7.32 -16.88
N ALA A 73 -3.45 7.74 -15.64
CA ALA A 73 -2.58 7.02 -14.72
C ALA A 73 -3.12 5.61 -14.42
N GLU A 74 -4.42 5.47 -14.14
CA GLU A 74 -5.09 4.19 -13.93
C GLU A 74 -4.88 3.24 -15.11
N LYS A 75 -5.12 3.71 -16.35
CA LYS A 75 -4.91 2.90 -17.55
C LYS A 75 -3.47 2.43 -17.66
N LEU A 76 -2.50 3.29 -17.37
CA LEU A 76 -1.07 2.99 -17.45
C LEU A 76 -0.66 1.95 -16.38
N TYR A 77 -1.10 2.11 -15.13
CA TYR A 77 -0.87 1.12 -14.07
C TYR A 77 -1.50 -0.24 -14.40
N LEU A 78 -2.70 -0.26 -14.97
CA LEU A 78 -3.31 -1.51 -15.44
C LEU A 78 -2.50 -2.15 -16.59
N GLN A 79 -1.80 -1.38 -17.43
CA GLN A 79 -0.88 -1.97 -18.42
C GLN A 79 0.32 -2.61 -17.75
N CYS A 80 0.90 -1.96 -16.73
CA CYS A 80 1.99 -2.52 -15.93
C CYS A 80 1.55 -3.84 -15.28
N LEU A 81 0.35 -3.87 -14.67
CA LEU A 81 -0.18 -5.07 -14.01
C LEU A 81 -0.53 -6.21 -14.97
N ARG A 82 -0.84 -5.91 -16.24
CA ARG A 82 -1.02 -6.95 -17.27
C ARG A 82 0.29 -7.63 -17.66
N ARG A 83 1.42 -6.95 -17.51
CA ARG A 83 2.76 -7.49 -17.79
C ARG A 83 3.31 -8.23 -16.58
N ASP A 84 3.26 -7.59 -15.43
CA ASP A 84 3.64 -8.17 -14.15
C ASP A 84 2.49 -8.01 -13.15
N ILE A 85 1.80 -9.12 -12.93
CA ILE A 85 0.65 -9.19 -12.03
C ILE A 85 1.07 -8.97 -10.57
N ASN A 86 2.33 -9.18 -10.20
CA ASN A 86 2.80 -9.06 -8.82
C ASN A 86 3.68 -7.83 -8.61
N ASN A 87 3.63 -6.86 -9.52
CA ASN A 87 4.34 -5.60 -9.36
C ASN A 87 3.73 -4.75 -8.23
N GLU A 88 4.37 -4.77 -7.06
CA GLU A 88 3.98 -4.02 -5.87
C GLU A 88 3.80 -2.53 -6.16
N ALA A 89 4.74 -1.89 -6.87
CA ALA A 89 4.70 -0.46 -7.14
C ALA A 89 3.52 -0.07 -8.05
N ALA A 90 3.15 -0.94 -9.00
CA ALA A 90 1.99 -0.70 -9.85
C ALA A 90 0.66 -0.92 -9.10
N VAL A 91 0.60 -1.89 -8.18
CA VAL A 91 -0.57 -2.11 -7.32
C VAL A 91 -0.80 -0.90 -6.40
N THR A 92 0.25 -0.38 -5.77
CA THR A 92 0.15 0.76 -4.85
C THR A 92 -0.13 2.07 -5.57
N GLY A 93 0.50 2.29 -6.72
CA GLY A 93 0.18 3.42 -7.61
C GLY A 93 -1.29 3.42 -8.05
N LEU A 94 -1.81 2.25 -8.45
CA LEU A 94 -3.23 2.10 -8.78
C LEU A 94 -4.14 2.37 -7.56
N ALA A 95 -3.79 1.86 -6.38
CA ALA A 95 -4.58 2.08 -5.16
C ALA A 95 -4.67 3.58 -4.79
N ARG A 96 -3.55 4.32 -4.89
CA ARG A 96 -3.49 5.77 -4.67
C ARG A 96 -4.35 6.54 -5.67
N VAL A 97 -4.25 6.21 -6.96
CA VAL A 97 -5.07 6.85 -8.00
C VAL A 97 -6.56 6.60 -7.77
N LEU A 98 -6.96 5.37 -7.43
CA LEU A 98 -8.35 5.03 -7.12
C LEU A 98 -8.86 5.78 -5.90
N ALA A 99 -8.05 5.91 -4.85
CA ALA A 99 -8.36 6.72 -3.67
C ALA A 99 -8.56 8.20 -4.04
N LYS A 100 -7.69 8.76 -4.89
CA LYS A 100 -7.79 10.16 -5.34
C LYS A 100 -9.03 10.45 -6.21
N GLN A 101 -9.49 9.45 -6.97
CA GLN A 101 -10.76 9.46 -7.70
C GLN A 101 -11.99 9.27 -6.80
N GLY A 102 -11.81 9.02 -5.49
CA GLY A 102 -12.90 8.75 -4.55
C GLY A 102 -13.46 7.32 -4.63
N ARG A 103 -12.83 6.43 -5.41
CA ARG A 103 -13.21 5.01 -5.53
C ARG A 103 -12.61 4.18 -4.39
N TRP A 104 -12.94 4.56 -3.17
CA TRP A 104 -12.35 4.01 -1.93
C TRP A 104 -12.52 2.50 -1.77
N ARG A 105 -13.66 1.94 -2.20
CA ARG A 105 -13.91 0.49 -2.14
C ARG A 105 -12.96 -0.30 -3.06
N GLU A 106 -12.63 0.24 -4.23
CA GLU A 106 -11.69 -0.40 -5.14
C GLU A 106 -10.25 -0.20 -4.67
N ALA A 107 -9.94 0.98 -4.13
CA ALA A 107 -8.68 1.26 -3.49
C ALA A 107 -8.41 0.27 -2.33
N SER A 108 -9.39 -0.03 -1.49
CA SER A 108 -9.23 -0.98 -0.38
C SER A 108 -8.87 -2.39 -0.87
N HIS A 109 -9.42 -2.83 -1.99
CA HIS A 109 -9.04 -4.11 -2.59
C HIS A 109 -7.58 -4.11 -3.09
N MET A 110 -7.13 -3.01 -3.70
CA MET A 110 -5.75 -2.89 -4.16
C MET A 110 -4.76 -2.77 -2.99
N TRP A 111 -5.11 -2.05 -1.93
CA TRP A 111 -4.29 -1.98 -0.71
C TRP A 111 -4.20 -3.33 0.01
N SER A 112 -5.31 -4.06 0.12
CA SER A 112 -5.30 -5.44 0.63
C SER A 112 -4.35 -6.33 -0.17
N ARG A 113 -4.37 -6.21 -1.51
CA ARG A 113 -3.42 -6.92 -2.36
C ARG A 113 -1.97 -6.48 -2.12
N ALA A 114 -1.70 -5.18 -1.96
CA ALA A 114 -0.37 -4.69 -1.65
C ALA A 114 0.17 -5.30 -0.33
N MET A 115 -0.68 -5.46 0.69
CA MET A 115 -0.30 -6.16 1.93
C MET A 115 0.08 -7.62 1.70
N THR A 116 -0.63 -8.33 0.82
CA THR A 116 -0.30 -9.73 0.51
C THR A 116 1.04 -9.87 -0.20
N LEU A 117 1.43 -8.87 -0.98
CA LEU A 117 2.73 -8.82 -1.65
C LEU A 117 3.85 -8.46 -0.67
N ASN A 118 3.61 -7.48 0.21
CA ASN A 118 4.59 -7.02 1.19
C ASN A 118 3.93 -6.71 2.55
N PRO A 119 3.87 -7.69 3.46
CA PRO A 119 3.18 -7.56 4.75
C PRO A 119 3.89 -6.66 5.77
N PHE A 120 5.16 -6.33 5.54
CA PHE A 120 6.01 -5.63 6.51
C PHE A 120 5.89 -4.11 6.41
N LYS A 121 5.29 -3.60 5.33
CA LYS A 121 5.18 -2.16 5.13
C LYS A 121 3.93 -1.62 5.83
N GLN A 122 4.16 -0.88 6.91
CA GLN A 122 3.10 -0.30 7.73
C GLN A 122 2.21 0.67 6.92
N GLU A 123 2.79 1.43 5.98
CA GLU A 123 2.05 2.33 5.08
C GLU A 123 0.86 1.65 4.40
N TYR A 124 0.97 0.38 4.00
CA TYR A 124 -0.13 -0.33 3.35
C TYR A 124 -1.26 -0.65 4.31
N ARG A 125 -0.93 -0.90 5.59
CA ARG A 125 -1.90 -1.08 6.68
C ARG A 125 -2.67 0.20 6.93
N ASP A 126 -1.96 1.30 7.05
CA ASP A 126 -2.57 2.59 7.33
C ASP A 126 -3.50 3.00 6.16
N GLU A 127 -3.04 2.87 4.92
CA GLU A 127 -3.85 3.23 3.74
C GLU A 127 -5.04 2.28 3.50
N PHE A 128 -4.89 1.00 3.84
CA PHE A 128 -6.03 0.07 3.80
C PHE A 128 -7.08 0.45 4.83
N VAL A 129 -6.69 0.69 6.08
CA VAL A 129 -7.61 1.13 7.14
C VAL A 129 -8.27 2.45 6.75
N ASN A 130 -7.50 3.41 6.26
CA ASN A 130 -7.99 4.69 5.75
C ASN A 130 -9.04 4.51 4.64
N SER A 131 -8.75 3.65 3.66
CA SER A 131 -9.69 3.36 2.57
C SER A 131 -10.99 2.70 3.06
N LEU A 132 -10.91 1.83 4.08
CA LEU A 132 -12.08 1.20 4.69
C LEU A 132 -12.95 2.22 5.45
N LEU A 133 -12.33 3.15 6.16
CA LEU A 133 -13.03 4.25 6.85
C LEU A 133 -13.75 5.14 5.84
N HIS A 134 -13.09 5.55 4.75
CA HIS A 134 -13.69 6.40 3.72
C HIS A 134 -14.84 5.73 2.95
N CYS A 135 -14.79 4.41 2.75
CA CYS A 135 -15.92 3.68 2.15
C CYS A 135 -16.99 3.24 3.16
N ALA A 136 -16.88 3.65 4.43
CA ALA A 136 -17.76 3.28 5.54
C ALA A 136 -17.96 1.76 5.68
N ASN A 137 -16.96 0.97 5.29
CA ASN A 137 -17.03 -0.49 5.36
C ASN A 137 -16.50 -0.97 6.72
N TYR A 138 -17.23 -0.61 7.78
CA TYR A 138 -16.86 -0.92 9.16
C TYR A 138 -16.83 -2.43 9.43
N SER A 139 -17.68 -3.22 8.76
CA SER A 139 -17.66 -4.68 8.91
C SER A 139 -16.33 -5.29 8.48
N ALA A 140 -15.79 -4.88 7.33
CA ALA A 140 -14.50 -5.38 6.87
C ALA A 140 -13.35 -4.90 7.76
N LEU A 141 -13.44 -3.67 8.28
CA LEU A 141 -12.47 -3.13 9.22
C LEU A 141 -12.44 -3.93 10.53
N ILE A 142 -13.61 -4.23 11.12
CA ILE A 142 -13.71 -5.05 12.33
C ILE A 142 -13.12 -6.43 12.08
N SER A 143 -13.48 -7.10 10.97
CA SER A 143 -12.93 -8.41 10.63
C SER A 143 -11.41 -8.38 10.45
N TYR A 144 -10.87 -7.33 9.86
CA TYR A 144 -9.43 -7.13 9.74
C TYR A 144 -8.77 -6.99 11.11
N LEU A 145 -9.28 -6.11 11.99
CA LEU A 145 -8.75 -5.89 13.33
C LEU A 145 -8.83 -7.17 14.19
N GLU A 146 -9.87 -7.98 14.05
CA GLU A 146 -10.01 -9.27 14.73
C GLU A 146 -9.07 -10.35 14.20
N SER A 147 -8.61 -10.21 12.95
CA SER A 147 -7.63 -11.13 12.37
C SER A 147 -6.18 -10.84 12.81
N LEU A 148 -5.94 -9.67 13.41
CA LEU A 148 -4.60 -9.29 13.88
C LEU A 148 -4.12 -10.17 15.05
N PRO A 149 -2.80 -10.32 15.26
CA PRO A 149 -2.27 -11.00 16.43
C PRO A 149 -2.73 -10.32 17.72
N GLN A 150 -2.92 -11.08 18.80
CA GLN A 150 -3.36 -10.55 20.11
C GLN A 150 -2.50 -9.38 20.63
N GLY A 151 -1.20 -9.35 20.30
CA GLY A 151 -0.33 -8.22 20.65
C GLY A 151 -0.73 -6.91 19.97
N GLU A 152 -1.03 -6.95 18.67
CA GLU A 152 -1.46 -5.79 17.87
C GLU A 152 -2.92 -5.40 18.19
N GLN A 153 -3.78 -6.37 18.49
CA GLN A 153 -5.17 -6.09 18.90
C GLN A 153 -5.25 -5.20 20.15
N ASN A 154 -4.29 -5.36 21.06
CA ASN A 154 -4.25 -4.62 22.32
C ASN A 154 -3.57 -3.25 22.20
N GLU A 155 -3.12 -2.85 21.00
CA GLU A 155 -2.60 -1.50 20.78
C GLU A 155 -3.74 -0.48 20.96
N PRO A 156 -3.51 0.62 21.70
CA PRO A 156 -4.55 1.61 21.98
C PRO A 156 -5.26 2.11 20.71
N GLN A 157 -4.48 2.34 19.65
CA GLN A 157 -4.99 2.80 18.36
C GLN A 157 -5.96 1.79 17.74
N ASN A 158 -5.62 0.50 17.74
CA ASN A 158 -6.46 -0.55 17.16
C ASN A 158 -7.74 -0.80 17.99
N ILE A 159 -7.66 -0.67 19.32
CA ILE A 159 -8.83 -0.75 20.20
C ILE A 159 -9.78 0.43 19.90
N GLU A 160 -9.27 1.66 19.82
CA GLU A 160 -10.06 2.85 19.50
C GLU A 160 -10.73 2.73 18.12
N LEU A 161 -9.97 2.32 17.11
CA LEU A 161 -10.48 2.05 15.76
C LEU A 161 -11.59 0.99 15.76
N LYS A 162 -11.43 -0.07 16.55
CA LYS A 162 -12.45 -1.13 16.68
C LYS A 162 -13.72 -0.60 17.33
N ILE A 163 -13.60 0.14 18.43
CA ILE A 163 -14.73 0.78 19.13
C ILE A 163 -15.49 1.70 18.19
N PHE A 164 -14.78 2.55 17.45
CA PHE A 164 -15.36 3.45 16.46
C PHE A 164 -16.14 2.68 15.38
N ALA A 165 -15.51 1.66 14.78
CA ALA A 165 -16.14 0.86 13.74
C ALA A 165 -17.38 0.09 14.27
N GLU A 166 -17.32 -0.47 15.47
CA GLU A 166 -18.44 -1.16 16.11
C GLU A 166 -19.60 -0.21 16.42
N ALA A 167 -19.30 0.98 16.94
CA ALA A 167 -20.29 2.03 17.21
C ALA A 167 -21.01 2.45 15.92
N CYS A 168 -20.25 2.74 14.84
CA CYS A 168 -20.81 3.08 13.54
C CYS A 168 -21.59 1.93 12.90
N SER A 169 -21.26 0.66 13.23
CA SER A 169 -22.00 -0.52 12.77
C SER A 169 -23.27 -0.81 13.60
N GLY A 170 -23.52 -0.08 14.69
CA GLY A 170 -24.67 -0.26 15.57
C GLY A 170 -24.49 -1.35 16.65
N GLN A 171 -23.28 -1.86 16.88
CA GLN A 171 -23.00 -2.91 17.87
C GLN A 171 -22.68 -2.34 19.26
N LEU A 172 -23.54 -1.44 19.76
CA LEU A 172 -23.31 -0.64 20.97
C LEU A 172 -22.93 -1.46 22.22
N LEU A 173 -23.48 -2.68 22.36
CA LEU A 173 -23.20 -3.54 23.52
C LEU A 173 -21.74 -4.01 23.56
N LYS A 174 -21.15 -4.38 22.42
CA LYS A 174 -19.74 -4.78 22.33
C LYS A 174 -18.81 -3.59 22.54
N THR A 175 -19.23 -2.43 22.02
CA THR A 175 -18.52 -1.17 22.23
C THR A 175 -18.36 -0.86 23.72
N GLN A 176 -19.41 -1.06 24.53
CA GLN A 176 -19.36 -0.83 25.98
C GLN A 176 -18.32 -1.72 26.68
N GLU A 177 -18.26 -3.01 26.34
CA GLU A 177 -17.27 -3.94 26.89
C GLU A 177 -15.82 -3.52 26.56
N LEU A 178 -15.59 -3.00 25.34
CA LEU A 178 -14.27 -2.54 24.89
C LEU A 178 -13.86 -1.18 25.48
N MET A 179 -14.82 -0.33 25.89
CA MET A 179 -14.51 0.95 26.54
C MET A 179 -13.99 0.78 27.98
N VAL A 180 -14.43 -0.26 28.69
CA VAL A 180 -14.01 -0.55 30.08
C VAL A 180 -12.48 -0.61 30.21
N PRO A 181 -11.73 -1.39 29.40
CA PRO A 181 -10.27 -1.44 29.48
C PRO A 181 -9.60 -0.09 29.18
N LEU A 182 -10.09 0.71 28.22
CA LEU A 182 -9.52 2.02 27.90
C LEU A 182 -9.70 3.05 29.03
N SER A 183 -10.84 3.04 29.71
CA SER A 183 -11.10 3.94 30.85
C SER A 183 -10.18 3.68 32.06
N SER A 184 -9.61 2.48 32.13
CA SER A 184 -8.72 2.04 33.22
C SER A 184 -7.24 2.31 32.96
N VAL A 185 -6.83 2.48 31.69
CA VAL A 185 -5.44 2.68 31.28
C VAL A 185 -5.17 4.17 31.10
N ARG A 186 -4.50 4.75 32.09
CA ARG A 186 -4.23 6.18 32.25
C ARG A 186 -3.33 6.74 31.13
N GLN A 187 -3.87 7.21 29.98
CA GLN A 187 -3.17 8.05 28.98
C GLN A 187 -4.12 8.92 28.08
N PRO A 188 -3.59 9.96 27.40
CA PRO A 188 -4.27 11.24 27.16
C PRO A 188 -4.84 11.40 25.73
N MET A 189 -5.82 10.59 25.34
CA MET A 189 -6.67 10.89 24.17
C MET A 189 -8.15 10.95 24.54
N TRP A 190 -8.42 11.74 25.58
CA TRP A 190 -9.77 12.04 26.09
C TRP A 190 -10.65 12.75 25.03
N GLY A 191 -10.04 13.48 24.08
CA GLY A 191 -10.78 14.30 23.11
C GLY A 191 -11.53 13.51 22.03
N LEU A 192 -10.98 12.39 21.54
CA LEU A 192 -11.60 11.62 20.45
C LEU A 192 -12.80 10.80 20.94
N GLY A 193 -12.71 10.22 22.14
CA GLY A 193 -13.81 9.48 22.77
C GLY A 193 -15.02 10.36 23.09
N TRP A 194 -14.79 11.59 23.59
CA TRP A 194 -15.87 12.55 23.82
C TRP A 194 -16.40 13.13 22.51
N ALA A 195 -15.56 13.42 21.52
CA ALA A 195 -16.04 13.87 20.21
C ALA A 195 -16.96 12.84 19.54
N ALA A 196 -16.63 11.54 19.63
CA ALA A 196 -17.49 10.48 19.14
C ALA A 196 -18.80 10.34 19.94
N ALA A 197 -18.73 10.50 21.27
CA ALA A 197 -19.91 10.47 22.14
C ALA A 197 -20.83 11.69 21.91
N GLU A 198 -20.25 12.88 21.72
CA GLU A 198 -20.95 14.14 21.45
C GLU A 198 -21.60 14.12 20.05
N MET A 199 -20.92 13.53 19.05
CA MET A 199 -21.49 13.29 17.70
C MET A 199 -22.71 12.37 17.74
N LEU A 200 -22.75 11.41 18.67
CA LEU A 200 -23.86 10.49 18.90
C LEU A 200 -25.05 11.15 19.62
N LEU A 201 -24.80 12.21 20.39
CA LEU A 201 -25.79 12.87 21.24
C LEU A 201 -26.43 14.09 20.57
N ASP A 202 -25.67 14.91 19.83
CA ASP A 202 -26.12 16.24 19.40
C ASP A 202 -26.43 16.39 17.90
N GLY A 203 -26.10 15.42 17.04
CA GLY A 203 -26.55 15.37 15.64
C GLY A 203 -26.16 16.56 14.76
N THR A 204 -25.14 17.34 15.12
CA THR A 204 -24.69 18.54 14.38
C THR A 204 -23.47 18.25 13.49
N PRO A 205 -23.33 18.91 12.32
CA PRO A 205 -22.18 18.71 11.44
C PRO A 205 -20.96 19.53 11.88
N HIS A 206 -19.77 18.91 11.89
CA HIS A 206 -18.52 19.55 12.33
C HIS A 206 -17.39 19.41 11.31
N ALA A 207 -16.47 20.38 11.31
CA ALA A 207 -15.35 20.46 10.39
C ALA A 207 -14.28 19.38 10.66
N PRO A 208 -13.60 18.86 9.60
CA PRO A 208 -12.61 17.80 9.74
C PRO A 208 -11.40 18.23 10.58
N PHE A 209 -10.93 17.31 11.42
CA PHE A 209 -9.79 17.50 12.31
C PHE A 209 -8.46 17.57 11.54
N THR A 210 -7.65 18.60 11.82
CA THR A 210 -6.28 18.75 11.32
C THR A 210 -5.30 18.73 12.50
N PRO A 211 -4.50 17.67 12.70
CA PRO A 211 -3.55 17.63 13.80
C PRO A 211 -2.30 18.46 13.51
N ASP A 212 -1.96 19.39 14.41
CA ASP A 212 -0.62 19.99 14.49
C ASP A 212 0.31 19.09 15.33
N LEU A 213 1.38 18.60 14.70
CA LEU A 213 2.40 17.76 15.32
C LEU A 213 3.32 18.60 16.23
N MET A 214 3.11 18.56 17.55
CA MET A 214 4.09 19.06 18.51
C MET A 214 5.14 17.99 18.85
N VAL A 215 6.33 18.13 18.29
CA VAL A 215 7.51 17.34 18.70
C VAL A 215 8.03 17.87 20.04
N ARG A 216 8.06 17.03 21.09
CA ARG A 216 8.78 17.35 22.34
C ARG A 216 10.07 16.54 22.42
N ALA A 217 11.19 17.26 22.56
CA ALA A 217 12.51 16.71 22.79
C ALA A 217 12.58 15.97 24.13
N SER A 218 12.89 14.68 24.10
CA SER A 218 13.14 13.87 25.29
C SER A 218 14.57 13.35 25.30
N SER A 219 15.48 14.06 25.98
CA SER A 219 16.62 13.42 26.66
C SER A 219 17.29 14.43 27.59
N ASP A 220 17.10 14.26 28.89
CA ASP A 220 18.04 14.72 29.91
C ASP A 220 17.74 13.92 31.19
N TYR A 221 18.34 12.74 31.30
CA TYR A 221 18.35 11.96 32.54
C TYR A 221 19.80 11.76 32.98
N LEU A 222 20.29 12.67 33.83
CA LEU A 222 21.53 12.50 34.57
C LEU A 222 21.29 11.51 35.72
N ARG A 223 22.09 10.44 35.80
CA ARG A 223 22.06 9.49 36.93
C ARG A 223 23.06 9.93 38.01
N PRO A 224 22.70 9.81 39.31
CA PRO A 224 23.61 10.04 40.43
C PRO A 224 24.66 8.93 40.57
#